data_AF-A0AAD1VRC8-F1
#
_entry.id   AF-A0AAD1VRC8-F1
#
_cell.length_a   1.000
_cell.length_b   1.000
_cell.length_c   1.000
_cell.angle_alpha   90.00
_cell.angle_beta   90.00
_cell.angle_gamma   90.00
#
_symmetry.space_group_name_H-M   'P 1'
#
loop_
_entity.id
_entity.type
_entity.pdbx_description
1 polymer ?
#
loop_
_entity_poly.entity_id
_entity_poly.type
_entity_poly.pdbx_seq_one_letter_code
_entity_poly.pdbx_strand_id
1 'polypeptide(L)'
;MEITNQSLQQEPSVNFLNVAHSYVPNTKVECHYTLPLGMKTSTSDWIGIFKVGAASIRDYDTFVWTSSPETSGERNSLQCSVQFQAYYLPRPGQQQYHFRYVDRYGIVRGCSDPFVFGDPGPLEDLVTLEDEETSMDMLLVVPKATLLQRQLEESQQERNALMRVRLELEEEVNTLQKKIDNLEAALKAADEKSNLLSQKLMYASLKDELVKKEYEILSSRENEHCDRIEQLLNDIEDMKKIVLDKDKEIHNLKVQKCSIEEENGKLKLHLGDATSEKEHCQLQVGTLQEKLRSTMDVLSSNQQKVMLLSEELATASSIRDRTISDLHKSRLETADLAIKVSDLSLRYKEGLGQWWQEKTTLNHSLEAKRDQIVNLKAEKQSLEGSLQDERYKRQALESKLNQEKDASQVQLSESRRELNELKSALRVAQMEKEQQRLARQDLMLYVRRLEERLDKLADEKWKEDKMLEEEPTGGLSQSSSPAALSDSEEESPEMQRLPNQLGACRISDQQCSSTQFPKELQKVVINQPAPIACQLQPLPEDSPDSW
;
A
#
# COMPACT_ATOMS: atom_id res chain seq x y z
N MET A 1 -23.35 9.19 -59.80
CA MET A 1 -23.49 7.76 -60.07
C MET A 1 -22.17 7.12 -59.62
N GLU A 2 -21.99 6.93 -58.32
CA GLU A 2 -22.44 5.76 -57.54
C GLU A 2 -21.68 4.49 -57.96
N ILE A 3 -20.63 4.12 -57.21
CA ILE A 3 -20.62 3.11 -56.11
C ILE A 3 -20.82 1.70 -56.71
N THR A 4 -19.88 0.75 -56.65
CA THR A 4 -19.44 0.03 -55.44
C THR A 4 -18.09 -0.68 -55.64
N ASN A 5 -17.14 -0.41 -54.73
CA ASN A 5 -16.15 -1.38 -54.28
C ASN A 5 -16.88 -2.50 -53.52
N GLN A 6 -16.80 -3.75 -53.98
CA GLN A 6 -17.15 -4.92 -53.17
C GLN A 6 -15.92 -5.34 -52.36
N SER A 7 -15.78 -4.74 -51.19
CA SER A 7 -14.98 -5.27 -50.09
C SER A 7 -15.68 -6.54 -49.59
N LEU A 8 -15.11 -7.72 -49.84
CA LEU A 8 -15.55 -8.95 -49.14
C LEU A 8 -15.32 -8.74 -47.64
N GLN A 9 -16.38 -8.41 -46.92
CA GLN A 9 -16.39 -8.47 -45.47
C GLN A 9 -16.23 -9.96 -45.10
N GLN A 10 -15.06 -10.33 -44.57
CA GLN A 10 -14.90 -11.60 -43.86
C GLN A 10 -15.90 -11.59 -42.70
N GLU A 11 -16.87 -12.50 -42.75
CA GLU A 11 -17.77 -12.76 -41.62
C GLU A 11 -16.93 -13.08 -40.37
N PRO A 12 -17.32 -12.61 -39.18
CA PRO A 12 -16.58 -12.89 -37.96
C PRO A 12 -16.58 -14.42 -37.70
N SER A 13 -15.37 -14.99 -37.56
CA SER A 13 -15.15 -16.43 -37.38
C SER A 13 -14.63 -16.75 -35.97
N VAL A 14 -15.21 -17.77 -35.34
CA VAL A 14 -14.80 -18.32 -34.04
C VAL A 14 -13.47 -19.05 -34.19
N ASN A 15 -12.51 -18.76 -33.30
CA ASN A 15 -11.18 -19.37 -33.32
C ASN A 15 -11.02 -20.34 -32.16
N PHE A 16 -10.67 -21.60 -32.45
CA PHE A 16 -10.37 -22.62 -31.45
C PHE A 16 -8.93 -22.47 -30.94
N LEU A 17 -8.75 -22.66 -29.63
CA LEU A 17 -7.46 -22.50 -28.94
C LEU A 17 -6.96 -23.85 -28.45
N ASN A 18 -5.63 -24.05 -28.48
CA ASN A 18 -4.93 -25.19 -27.88
C ASN A 18 -5.52 -26.55 -28.31
N VAL A 19 -5.85 -26.70 -29.58
CA VAL A 19 -6.36 -27.94 -30.14
C VAL A 19 -5.20 -28.92 -30.23
N ALA A 20 -5.25 -30.00 -29.46
CA ALA A 20 -4.20 -31.01 -29.45
C ALA A 20 -4.27 -31.88 -30.70
N HIS A 21 -3.14 -32.38 -31.19
CA HIS A 21 -3.11 -33.31 -32.33
C HIS A 21 -3.75 -34.67 -31.99
N SER A 22 -3.71 -35.09 -30.73
CA SER A 22 -4.38 -36.29 -30.24
C SER A 22 -5.03 -36.04 -28.88
N TYR A 23 -6.23 -36.59 -28.69
CA TYR A 23 -6.92 -36.64 -27.40
C TYR A 23 -6.96 -38.08 -26.88
N VAL A 24 -6.63 -38.24 -25.59
CA VAL A 24 -6.59 -39.56 -24.93
C VAL A 24 -7.99 -40.17 -24.88
N PRO A 25 -8.19 -41.42 -25.36
CA PRO A 25 -9.47 -42.09 -25.31
C PRO A 25 -10.01 -42.21 -23.87
N ASN A 26 -11.34 -42.26 -23.71
CA ASN A 26 -12.01 -42.37 -22.42
C ASN A 26 -11.75 -41.22 -21.42
N THR A 27 -11.15 -40.11 -21.86
CA THR A 27 -11.00 -38.89 -21.07
C THR A 27 -11.96 -37.81 -21.54
N LYS A 28 -12.36 -36.89 -20.65
CA LYS A 28 -13.13 -35.71 -21.04
C LYS A 28 -12.25 -34.80 -21.92
N VAL A 29 -12.86 -34.16 -22.92
CA VAL A 29 -12.16 -33.20 -23.79
C VAL A 29 -12.72 -31.81 -23.56
N GLU A 30 -11.85 -30.88 -23.20
CA GLU A 30 -12.19 -29.47 -23.05
C GLU A 30 -11.79 -28.70 -24.31
N CYS A 31 -12.79 -28.13 -24.98
CA CYS A 31 -12.63 -27.37 -26.20
C CYS A 31 -12.65 -25.88 -25.85
N HIS A 32 -11.53 -25.20 -26.07
CA HIS A 32 -11.40 -23.77 -25.82
C HIS A 32 -11.55 -23.00 -27.12
N TYR A 33 -12.22 -21.87 -27.08
CA TYR A 33 -12.43 -21.02 -28.25
C TYR A 33 -12.56 -19.55 -27.86
N THR A 34 -12.40 -18.67 -28.84
CA THR A 34 -12.55 -17.22 -28.69
C THR A 34 -13.62 -16.71 -29.62
N LEU A 35 -14.50 -15.88 -29.07
CA LEU A 35 -15.57 -15.24 -29.82
C LEU A 35 -15.09 -13.87 -30.35
N PRO A 36 -15.24 -13.59 -31.65
CA PRO A 36 -14.98 -12.27 -32.22
C PRO A 36 -15.81 -11.17 -31.56
N LEU A 37 -15.18 -10.00 -31.40
CA LEU A 37 -15.84 -8.80 -30.90
C LEU A 37 -17.04 -8.42 -31.80
N GLY A 38 -18.24 -8.37 -31.21
CA GLY A 38 -19.47 -7.99 -31.91
C GLY A 38 -20.34 -9.16 -32.40
N MET A 39 -19.90 -10.42 -32.25
CA MET A 39 -20.78 -11.58 -32.49
C MET A 39 -21.82 -11.72 -31.38
N LYS A 40 -23.09 -11.88 -31.77
CA LYS A 40 -24.19 -12.18 -30.85
C LYS A 40 -24.30 -13.69 -30.67
N THR A 41 -23.83 -14.21 -29.53
CA THR A 41 -24.04 -15.62 -29.16
C THR A 41 -25.47 -15.88 -28.72
N SER A 42 -26.00 -17.05 -29.04
CA SER A 42 -27.30 -17.56 -28.59
C SER A 42 -27.09 -18.77 -27.68
N THR A 43 -28.05 -19.03 -26.78
CA THR A 43 -28.09 -20.30 -26.01
C THR A 43 -28.40 -21.53 -26.88
N SER A 44 -28.69 -21.30 -28.16
CA SER A 44 -28.91 -22.31 -29.20
C SER A 44 -27.72 -22.44 -30.16
N ASP A 45 -26.59 -21.83 -29.84
CA ASP A 45 -25.34 -22.08 -30.54
C ASP A 45 -24.67 -23.32 -29.92
N TRP A 46 -23.92 -24.07 -30.73
CA TRP A 46 -23.33 -25.33 -30.28
C TRP A 46 -22.02 -25.63 -31.01
N ILE A 47 -21.18 -26.43 -30.37
CA ILE A 47 -19.93 -26.93 -30.96
C ILE A 47 -20.08 -28.42 -31.15
N GLY A 48 -19.83 -28.88 -32.38
CA GLY A 48 -19.84 -30.29 -32.73
C GLY A 48 -18.45 -30.82 -33.05
N ILE A 49 -18.25 -32.11 -32.81
CA ILE A 49 -17.13 -32.88 -33.33
C ILE A 49 -17.58 -33.52 -34.63
N PHE A 50 -16.85 -33.28 -35.70
CA PHE A 50 -17.19 -33.77 -37.03
C PHE A 50 -15.99 -34.51 -37.62
N LYS A 51 -16.25 -35.57 -38.38
CA LYS A 51 -15.21 -36.23 -39.17
C LYS A 51 -14.70 -35.28 -40.25
N VAL A 52 -13.40 -35.30 -40.49
CA VAL A 52 -12.80 -34.58 -41.64
C VAL A 52 -13.43 -35.14 -42.92
N GLY A 53 -14.07 -34.28 -43.71
CA GLY A 53 -14.84 -34.66 -44.91
C GLY A 53 -16.37 -34.63 -44.74
N ALA A 54 -16.90 -34.35 -43.54
CA ALA A 54 -18.34 -34.18 -43.31
C ALA A 54 -18.90 -32.96 -44.06
N ALA A 55 -19.91 -33.18 -44.90
CA ALA A 55 -20.49 -32.18 -45.81
C ALA A 55 -21.67 -31.41 -45.19
N SER A 56 -22.44 -32.03 -44.28
CA SER A 56 -23.59 -31.40 -43.61
C SER A 56 -23.31 -31.10 -42.15
N ILE A 57 -23.96 -30.07 -41.60
CA ILE A 57 -24.02 -29.83 -40.15
C ILE A 57 -24.75 -30.96 -39.40
N ARG A 58 -25.51 -31.81 -40.10
CA ARG A 58 -26.18 -32.97 -39.53
C ARG A 58 -25.25 -34.17 -39.33
N ASP A 59 -24.06 -34.14 -39.92
CA ASP A 59 -23.08 -35.24 -39.87
C ASP A 59 -22.13 -35.11 -38.65
N TYR A 60 -22.63 -34.56 -37.53
CA TYR A 60 -21.85 -34.47 -36.30
C TYR A 60 -21.75 -35.85 -35.63
N ASP A 61 -20.62 -36.14 -35.00
CA ASP A 61 -20.42 -37.35 -34.20
C ASP A 61 -20.99 -37.13 -32.79
N THR A 62 -20.65 -35.99 -32.19
CA THR A 62 -21.19 -35.51 -30.90
C THR A 62 -21.21 -33.99 -30.86
N PHE A 63 -21.99 -33.40 -29.96
CA PHE A 63 -22.12 -31.94 -29.83
C PHE A 63 -22.38 -31.49 -28.39
N VAL A 64 -22.07 -30.23 -28.11
CA VAL A 64 -22.32 -29.56 -26.84
C VAL A 64 -22.84 -28.15 -27.09
N TRP A 65 -23.91 -27.75 -26.40
CA TRP A 65 -24.44 -26.39 -26.44
C TRP A 65 -23.46 -25.41 -25.80
N THR A 66 -23.29 -24.23 -26.41
CA THR A 66 -22.42 -23.19 -25.86
C THR A 66 -23.19 -22.35 -24.85
N SER A 67 -22.61 -22.12 -23.68
CA SER A 67 -23.15 -21.19 -22.69
C SER A 67 -22.90 -19.75 -23.12
N SER A 68 -23.87 -18.85 -22.90
CA SER A 68 -23.66 -17.41 -23.11
C SER A 68 -22.67 -16.89 -22.05
N PRO A 69 -21.61 -16.16 -22.44
CA PRO A 69 -20.65 -15.62 -21.48
C PRO A 69 -21.33 -14.59 -20.57
N GLU A 70 -21.25 -14.80 -19.25
CA GLU A 70 -21.74 -13.84 -18.25
C GLU A 70 -20.89 -12.56 -18.33
N THR A 71 -21.51 -11.44 -18.68
CA THR A 71 -20.80 -10.18 -18.92
C THR A 71 -20.46 -9.50 -17.58
N SER A 72 -19.26 -9.75 -17.05
CA SER A 72 -18.63 -8.86 -16.07
C SER A 72 -17.30 -8.34 -16.62
N GLY A 73 -17.30 -7.11 -17.13
CA GLY A 73 -16.10 -6.28 -17.29
C GLY A 73 -15.32 -6.41 -18.60
N GLU A 74 -15.43 -5.36 -19.41
CA GLU A 74 -14.39 -4.75 -20.26
C GLU A 74 -13.63 -5.57 -21.33
N ARG A 75 -13.85 -5.14 -22.59
CA ARG A 75 -12.95 -5.15 -23.75
C ARG A 75 -11.77 -6.13 -23.69
N ASN A 76 -12.01 -7.38 -24.06
CA ASN A 76 -11.12 -8.22 -24.86
C ASN A 76 -11.91 -9.45 -25.35
N SER A 77 -11.45 -10.10 -26.41
CA SER A 77 -12.07 -11.31 -26.98
C SER A 77 -12.47 -12.30 -25.88
N LEU A 78 -13.76 -12.65 -25.81
CA LEU A 78 -14.28 -13.54 -24.76
C LEU A 78 -13.75 -14.95 -25.01
N GLN A 79 -12.85 -15.41 -24.15
CA GLN A 79 -12.37 -16.78 -24.12
C GLN A 79 -13.43 -17.66 -23.44
N CYS A 80 -13.88 -18.69 -24.15
CA CYS A 80 -14.93 -19.61 -23.71
C CYS A 80 -14.41 -21.05 -23.76
N SER A 81 -15.02 -21.94 -22.98
CA SER A 81 -14.77 -23.38 -23.08
C SER A 81 -16.07 -24.19 -23.00
N VAL A 82 -16.09 -25.31 -23.70
CA VAL A 82 -17.12 -26.35 -23.59
C VAL A 82 -16.47 -27.70 -23.33
N GLN A 83 -17.18 -28.57 -22.62
CA GLN A 83 -16.66 -29.88 -22.21
C GLN A 83 -17.43 -31.01 -22.88
N PHE A 84 -16.73 -31.83 -23.65
CA PHE A 84 -17.22 -33.09 -24.19
C PHE A 84 -16.96 -34.22 -23.19
N GLN A 85 -18.01 -34.96 -22.83
CA GLN A 85 -17.89 -36.09 -21.91
C GLN A 85 -17.33 -37.31 -22.64
N ALA A 86 -16.44 -38.05 -21.95
CA ALA A 86 -15.70 -39.19 -22.49
C ALA A 86 -16.59 -40.24 -23.19
N TYR A 87 -17.78 -40.51 -22.64
CA TYR A 87 -18.71 -41.52 -23.15
C TYR A 87 -19.26 -41.21 -24.56
N TYR A 88 -19.31 -39.93 -24.94
CA TYR A 88 -19.84 -39.50 -26.24
C TYR A 88 -18.74 -39.21 -27.27
N LEU A 89 -17.46 -39.44 -26.92
CA LEU A 89 -16.36 -39.19 -27.84
C LEU A 89 -16.23 -40.32 -28.86
N PRO A 90 -15.76 -40.02 -30.09
CA PRO A 90 -15.50 -41.03 -31.08
C PRO A 90 -14.52 -42.10 -30.59
N ARG A 91 -14.68 -43.31 -31.13
CA ARG A 91 -13.79 -44.44 -30.81
C ARG A 91 -12.35 -44.15 -31.27
N PRO A 92 -11.34 -44.65 -30.54
CA PRO A 92 -9.95 -44.48 -30.93
C PRO A 92 -9.67 -45.07 -32.31
N GLY A 93 -8.90 -44.36 -33.14
CA GLY A 93 -8.56 -44.79 -34.49
C GLY A 93 -7.83 -43.72 -35.31
N GLN A 94 -7.57 -44.02 -36.59
CA GLN A 94 -6.90 -43.11 -37.53
C GLN A 94 -7.82 -42.04 -38.13
N GLN A 95 -9.12 -42.08 -37.82
CA GLN A 95 -10.08 -41.09 -38.30
C GLN A 95 -9.77 -39.73 -37.66
N GLN A 96 -9.58 -38.72 -38.51
CA GLN A 96 -9.41 -37.34 -38.07
C GLN A 96 -10.77 -36.66 -37.88
N TYR A 97 -10.82 -35.79 -36.88
CA TYR A 97 -11.97 -34.98 -36.50
C TYR A 97 -11.56 -33.52 -36.35
N HIS A 98 -12.53 -32.60 -36.43
CA HIS A 98 -12.36 -31.19 -36.11
C HIS A 98 -13.57 -30.69 -35.32
N PHE A 99 -13.36 -29.69 -34.47
CA PHE A 99 -14.44 -28.94 -33.85
C PHE A 99 -15.03 -27.96 -34.86
N ARG A 100 -16.35 -27.84 -34.91
CA ARG A 100 -17.05 -26.79 -35.66
C ARG A 100 -18.03 -26.06 -34.77
N TYR A 101 -17.98 -24.73 -34.78
CA TYR A 101 -18.97 -23.88 -34.11
C TYR A 101 -20.14 -23.63 -35.05
N VAL A 102 -21.36 -23.90 -34.62
CA VAL A 102 -22.58 -23.72 -35.41
C VAL A 102 -23.52 -22.75 -34.67
N ASP A 103 -23.94 -21.70 -35.37
CA ASP A 103 -24.88 -20.73 -34.80
C ASP A 103 -26.34 -21.22 -34.83
N ARG A 104 -27.23 -20.48 -34.17
CA ARG A 104 -28.68 -20.75 -34.13
C ARG A 104 -29.34 -20.82 -35.51
N TYR A 105 -28.70 -20.29 -36.55
CA TYR A 105 -29.19 -20.31 -37.93
C TYR A 105 -28.66 -21.53 -38.71
N GLY A 106 -27.82 -22.36 -38.09
CA GLY A 106 -27.20 -23.53 -38.71
C GLY A 106 -25.98 -23.19 -39.56
N ILE A 107 -25.39 -22.01 -39.40
CA ILE A 107 -24.21 -21.58 -40.15
C ILE A 107 -22.96 -21.93 -39.35
N VAL A 108 -21.98 -22.55 -40.02
CA VAL A 108 -20.67 -22.84 -39.40
C VAL A 108 -19.88 -21.54 -39.30
N ARG A 109 -19.59 -21.11 -38.07
CA ARG A 109 -18.85 -19.87 -37.77
C ARG A 109 -17.39 -20.10 -37.43
N GLY A 110 -16.90 -21.33 -37.40
CA GLY A 110 -15.49 -21.63 -37.14
C GLY A 110 -15.20 -23.12 -37.22
N CYS A 111 -13.97 -23.48 -37.57
CA CYS A 111 -13.49 -24.86 -37.64
C CYS A 111 -12.08 -24.95 -37.05
N SER A 112 -11.80 -25.98 -36.25
CA SER A 112 -10.46 -26.21 -35.68
C SER A 112 -9.53 -26.93 -36.66
N ASP A 113 -8.25 -27.01 -36.28
CA ASP A 113 -7.31 -27.97 -36.88
C ASP A 113 -7.77 -29.41 -36.65
N PRO A 114 -7.40 -30.35 -37.54
CA PRO A 114 -7.71 -31.77 -37.40
C PRO A 114 -6.97 -32.43 -36.22
N PHE A 115 -7.66 -33.31 -35.51
CA PHE A 115 -7.12 -34.12 -34.42
C PHE A 115 -7.65 -35.55 -34.47
N VAL A 116 -6.98 -36.47 -33.78
CA VAL A 116 -7.42 -37.87 -33.64
C VAL A 116 -7.73 -38.22 -32.19
N PHE A 117 -8.51 -39.29 -32.00
CA PHE A 117 -8.66 -39.92 -30.69
C PHE A 117 -7.73 -41.13 -30.64
N GLY A 118 -6.73 -41.09 -29.77
CA GLY A 118 -5.71 -42.11 -29.70
C GLY A 118 -4.74 -41.85 -28.55
N ASP A 119 -4.14 -42.92 -28.04
CA ASP A 119 -3.10 -42.78 -27.02
C ASP A 119 -1.93 -41.98 -27.62
N PRO A 120 -1.37 -41.00 -26.90
CA PRO A 120 -0.17 -40.31 -27.35
C PRO A 120 0.91 -41.37 -27.58
N GLY A 121 1.46 -41.40 -28.80
CA GLY A 121 2.47 -42.39 -29.17
C GLY A 121 3.65 -42.35 -28.20
N PRO A 122 4.37 -43.48 -28.00
CA PRO A 122 5.58 -43.48 -27.19
C PRO A 122 6.54 -42.43 -27.76
N LEU A 123 6.92 -41.51 -26.88
CA LEU A 123 7.75 -40.34 -27.12
C LEU A 123 8.98 -40.71 -27.97
N GLU A 124 8.97 -40.38 -29.26
CA GLU A 124 10.20 -40.34 -30.06
C GLU A 124 11.04 -39.18 -29.53
N ASP A 125 11.87 -39.46 -28.53
CA ASP A 125 12.66 -38.45 -27.82
C ASP A 125 14.16 -38.78 -27.84
N LEU A 126 14.66 -38.99 -29.05
CA LEU A 126 16.10 -38.91 -29.35
C LEU A 126 16.34 -37.54 -29.98
N VAL A 127 16.98 -36.66 -29.22
CA VAL A 127 17.40 -35.33 -29.71
C VAL A 127 18.81 -35.48 -30.29
N THR A 128 18.95 -35.30 -31.59
CA THR A 128 20.26 -35.20 -32.25
C THR A 128 20.81 -33.80 -32.02
N LEU A 129 21.92 -33.69 -31.28
CA LEU A 129 22.70 -32.46 -31.21
C LEU A 129 23.77 -32.51 -32.30
N GLU A 130 23.81 -31.50 -33.16
CA GLU A 130 24.93 -31.27 -34.06
C GLU A 130 26.00 -30.50 -33.27
N ASP A 131 27.15 -31.13 -33.01
CA ASP A 131 28.32 -30.45 -32.42
C ASP A 131 29.03 -29.67 -33.53
N GLU A 132 29.00 -28.33 -33.47
CA GLU A 132 29.62 -27.46 -34.50
C GLU A 132 31.16 -27.48 -34.49
N GLU A 133 31.82 -28.13 -33.53
CA GLU A 133 33.28 -28.01 -33.33
C GLU A 133 34.13 -29.23 -33.73
N THR A 134 33.57 -30.30 -34.30
CA THR A 134 34.41 -31.41 -34.79
C THR A 134 33.99 -31.86 -36.19
N SER A 135 34.90 -31.73 -37.15
CA SER A 135 34.74 -32.13 -38.56
C SER A 135 34.73 -33.66 -38.77
N MET A 136 34.02 -34.41 -37.93
CA MET A 136 33.65 -35.79 -38.16
C MET A 136 32.15 -35.95 -37.94
N ASP A 137 31.45 -36.44 -38.98
CA ASP A 137 30.05 -36.91 -38.96
C ASP A 137 29.87 -38.06 -37.94
N MET A 138 29.84 -37.74 -36.65
CA MET A 138 29.45 -38.64 -35.57
C MET A 138 28.36 -37.96 -34.75
N LEU A 139 27.11 -38.32 -35.02
CA LEU A 139 25.94 -37.88 -34.26
C LEU A 139 25.97 -38.50 -32.86
N LEU A 140 26.23 -37.68 -31.84
CA LEU A 140 26.18 -38.14 -30.45
C LEU A 140 24.72 -38.24 -30.00
N VAL A 141 24.18 -39.45 -30.01
CA VAL A 141 22.82 -39.72 -29.51
C VAL A 141 22.85 -39.79 -27.99
N VAL A 142 22.49 -38.69 -27.35
CA VAL A 142 22.38 -38.59 -25.90
C VAL A 142 20.92 -38.78 -25.49
N PRO A 143 20.58 -39.64 -24.50
CA PRO A 143 19.23 -39.73 -23.99
C PRO A 143 18.72 -38.35 -23.57
N LYS A 144 17.53 -37.93 -24.02
CA LYS A 144 17.00 -36.59 -23.71
C LYS A 144 16.96 -36.31 -22.20
N ALA A 145 16.78 -37.34 -21.37
CA ALA A 145 16.84 -37.21 -19.91
C ALA A 145 18.18 -36.63 -19.41
N THR A 146 19.32 -37.04 -19.97
CA THR A 146 20.64 -36.52 -19.54
C THR A 146 20.92 -35.13 -20.08
N LEU A 147 20.40 -34.79 -21.26
CA LEU A 147 20.46 -33.42 -21.79
C LEU A 147 19.63 -32.46 -20.93
N LEU A 148 18.39 -32.83 -20.62
CA LEU A 148 17.51 -32.04 -19.76
C LEU A 148 18.07 -31.90 -18.34
N GLN A 149 18.73 -32.94 -17.82
CA GLN A 149 19.39 -32.86 -16.53
C GLN A 149 20.56 -31.87 -16.53
N ARG A 150 21.40 -31.88 -17.57
CA ARG A 150 22.48 -30.89 -17.72
C ARG A 150 21.92 -29.47 -17.82
N GLN A 151 20.89 -29.25 -18.66
CA GLN A 151 20.24 -27.94 -18.78
C GLN A 151 19.62 -27.46 -17.47
N LEU A 152 19.06 -28.39 -16.67
CA LEU A 152 18.54 -28.06 -15.35
C LEU A 152 19.65 -27.66 -14.37
N GLU A 153 20.78 -28.38 -14.37
CA GLU A 153 21.95 -28.07 -13.54
C GLU A 153 22.57 -26.71 -13.92
N GLU A 154 22.72 -26.44 -15.22
CA GLU A 154 23.19 -25.15 -15.76
C GLU A 154 22.26 -24.01 -15.36
N SER A 155 20.94 -24.18 -15.53
CA SER A 155 19.94 -23.19 -15.12
C SER A 155 19.93 -22.96 -13.61
N GLN A 156 20.13 -24.00 -12.80
CA GLN A 156 20.25 -23.87 -11.35
C GLN A 156 21.52 -23.11 -10.96
N GLN A 157 22.64 -23.38 -11.61
CA GLN A 157 23.90 -22.70 -11.37
C GLN A 157 23.83 -21.22 -11.76
N GLU A 158 23.23 -20.92 -12.91
CA GLU A 158 22.96 -19.55 -13.35
C GLU A 158 22.05 -18.82 -12.35
N ARG A 159 20.94 -19.45 -11.91
CA ARG A 159 20.05 -18.89 -10.89
C ARG A 159 20.80 -18.57 -9.59
N ASN A 160 21.71 -19.44 -9.16
CA ASN A 160 22.52 -19.23 -7.95
C ASN A 160 23.55 -18.10 -8.15
N ALA A 161 24.14 -17.97 -9.34
CA ALA A 161 25.03 -16.86 -9.67
C ALA A 161 24.28 -15.52 -9.70
N LEU A 162 23.12 -15.48 -10.36
CA LEU A 162 22.23 -14.31 -10.39
C LEU A 162 21.75 -13.92 -8.99
N MET A 163 21.47 -14.89 -8.12
CA MET A 163 21.07 -14.60 -6.74
C MET A 163 22.19 -13.93 -5.92
N ARG A 164 23.46 -14.29 -6.15
CA ARG A 164 24.60 -13.61 -5.51
C ARG A 164 24.72 -12.16 -5.98
N VAL A 165 24.69 -11.93 -7.30
CA VAL A 165 24.73 -10.57 -7.86
C VAL A 165 23.55 -9.74 -7.36
N ARG A 166 22.35 -10.33 -7.25
CA ARG A 166 21.18 -9.64 -6.68
C ARG A 166 21.45 -9.18 -5.24
N LEU A 167 22.00 -10.04 -4.39
CA LEU A 167 22.30 -9.67 -2.99
C LEU A 167 23.34 -8.55 -2.91
N GLU A 168 24.37 -8.59 -3.74
CA GLU A 168 25.39 -7.54 -3.83
C GLU A 168 24.77 -6.20 -4.26
N LEU A 169 23.91 -6.21 -5.29
CA LEU A 169 23.18 -5.02 -5.72
C LEU A 169 22.20 -4.50 -4.65
N GLU A 170 21.54 -5.40 -3.90
CA GLU A 170 20.69 -5.01 -2.78
C GLU A 170 21.49 -4.32 -1.66
N GLU A 171 22.69 -4.80 -1.37
CA GLU A 171 23.61 -4.13 -0.44
C GLU A 171 24.03 -2.76 -0.97
N GLU A 172 24.42 -2.65 -2.25
CA GLU A 172 24.78 -1.37 -2.88
C GLU A 172 23.62 -0.37 -2.83
N VAL A 173 22.40 -0.78 -3.19
CA VAL A 173 21.19 0.05 -3.11
C VAL A 173 20.95 0.51 -1.67
N ASN A 174 21.09 -0.38 -0.68
CA ASN A 174 20.97 0.00 0.73
C ASN A 174 22.03 1.02 1.17
N THR A 175 23.27 0.88 0.69
CA THR A 175 24.33 1.85 1.01
C THR A 175 24.11 3.20 0.32
N LEU A 176 23.62 3.20 -0.91
CA LEU A 176 23.28 4.41 -1.66
C LEU A 176 22.06 5.11 -1.03
N GLN A 177 21.05 4.36 -0.60
CA GLN A 177 19.89 4.91 0.11
C GLN A 177 20.33 5.62 1.39
N LYS A 178 21.18 4.99 2.21
CA LYS A 178 21.75 5.64 3.41
C LYS A 178 22.53 6.92 3.08
N LYS A 179 23.25 6.95 1.95
CA LYS A 179 23.95 8.16 1.50
C LYS A 179 22.97 9.25 1.07
N ILE A 180 21.90 8.90 0.38
CA ILE A 180 20.82 9.83 0.00
C ILE A 180 20.20 10.42 1.26
N ASP A 181 19.78 9.59 2.22
CA ASP A 181 19.16 10.04 3.47
C ASP A 181 20.09 11.02 4.24
N ASN A 182 21.39 10.72 4.29
CA ASN A 182 22.38 11.59 4.92
C ASN A 182 22.55 12.92 4.18
N LEU A 183 22.56 12.91 2.84
CA LEU A 183 22.66 14.12 2.03
C LEU A 183 21.39 14.96 2.12
N GLU A 184 20.21 14.35 2.15
CA GLU A 184 18.93 15.03 2.35
C GLU A 184 18.86 15.68 3.74
N ALA A 185 19.32 14.99 4.79
CA ALA A 185 19.42 15.57 6.12
C ALA A 185 20.39 16.76 6.18
N ALA A 186 21.55 16.65 5.52
CA ALA A 186 22.52 17.73 5.42
C ALA A 186 21.99 18.94 4.63
N LEU A 187 21.27 18.68 3.53
CA LEU A 187 20.64 19.72 2.71
C LEU A 187 19.55 20.46 3.50
N LYS A 188 18.70 19.73 4.22
CA LYS A 188 17.68 20.32 5.10
C LYS A 188 18.29 21.18 6.19
N ALA A 189 19.36 20.72 6.84
CA ALA A 189 20.07 21.50 7.86
C ALA A 189 20.73 22.77 7.27
N ALA A 190 21.25 22.68 6.04
CA ALA A 190 21.80 23.84 5.32
C ALA A 190 20.71 24.86 4.95
N ASP A 191 19.54 24.39 4.50
CA ASP A 191 18.38 25.24 4.20
C ASP A 191 17.84 25.94 5.45
N GLU A 192 17.70 25.22 6.58
CA GLU A 192 17.31 25.81 7.86
C GLU A 192 18.29 26.91 8.31
N LYS A 193 19.60 26.66 8.14
CA LYS A 193 20.64 27.65 8.44
C LYS A 193 20.58 28.86 7.50
N SER A 194 20.37 28.63 6.21
CA SER A 194 20.22 29.68 5.19
C SER A 194 19.02 30.57 5.51
N ASN A 195 17.87 29.96 5.85
CA ASN A 195 16.66 30.67 6.25
C ASN A 195 16.88 31.51 7.52
N LEU A 196 17.56 30.95 8.53
CA LEU A 196 17.90 31.69 9.75
C LEU A 196 18.83 32.89 9.47
N LEU A 197 19.83 32.72 8.60
CA LEU A 197 20.71 33.80 8.19
C LEU A 197 19.97 34.88 7.40
N SER A 198 19.07 34.49 6.49
CA SER A 198 18.21 35.40 5.74
C SER A 198 17.32 36.23 6.68
N GLN A 199 16.70 35.59 7.68
CA GLN A 199 15.90 36.28 8.69
C GLN A 199 16.76 37.27 9.51
N LYS A 200 17.98 36.86 9.91
CA LYS A 200 18.92 37.76 10.63
C LYS A 200 19.35 38.94 9.77
N LEU A 201 19.61 38.74 8.47
CA LEU A 201 19.95 39.81 7.53
C LEU A 201 18.78 40.76 7.35
N MET A 202 17.55 40.25 7.22
CA MET A 202 16.34 41.07 7.14
C MET A 202 16.14 41.92 8.40
N TYR A 203 16.31 41.33 9.58
CA TYR A 203 16.24 42.07 10.86
C TYR A 203 17.33 43.13 10.96
N ALA A 204 18.56 42.81 10.57
CA ALA A 204 19.67 43.77 10.55
C ALA A 204 19.41 44.92 9.57
N SER A 205 18.85 44.64 8.38
CA SER A 205 18.47 45.64 7.38
C SER A 205 17.38 46.58 7.91
N LEU A 206 16.34 46.04 8.55
CA LEU A 206 15.28 46.85 9.16
C LEU A 206 15.83 47.74 10.28
N LYS A 207 16.76 47.22 11.09
CA LYS A 207 17.43 48.00 12.13
C LYS A 207 18.29 49.12 11.54
N ASP A 208 19.02 48.85 10.45
CA ASP A 208 19.82 49.87 9.76
C ASP A 208 18.95 50.98 9.17
N GLU A 209 17.80 50.64 8.57
CA GLU A 209 16.81 51.63 8.10
C GLU A 209 16.23 52.47 9.23
N LEU A 210 15.95 51.86 10.39
CA LEU A 210 15.45 52.59 11.57
C LEU A 210 16.50 53.57 12.08
N VAL A 211 17.76 53.13 12.21
CA VAL A 211 18.88 53.98 12.65
C VAL A 211 19.12 55.12 11.66
N LYS A 212 19.01 54.87 10.35
CA LYS A 212 19.09 55.92 9.33
C LYS A 212 17.99 56.98 9.50
N LYS A 213 16.74 56.56 9.72
CA LYS A 213 15.63 57.50 9.98
C LYS A 213 15.84 58.29 11.27
N GLU A 214 16.31 57.65 12.34
CA GLU A 214 16.65 58.35 13.58
C GLU A 214 17.77 59.38 13.35
N TYR A 215 18.79 59.02 12.58
CA TYR A 215 19.88 59.92 12.20
C TYR A 215 19.37 61.12 11.37
N GLU A 216 18.51 60.89 10.38
CA GLU A 216 17.90 61.96 9.57
C GLU A 216 17.07 62.93 10.43
N ILE A 217 16.27 62.41 11.38
CA ILE A 217 15.48 63.23 12.31
C ILE A 217 16.40 64.06 13.22
N LEU A 218 17.45 63.44 13.78
CA LEU A 218 18.41 64.14 14.63
C LEU A 218 19.18 65.22 13.85
N SER A 219 19.60 64.92 12.62
CA SER A 219 20.29 65.88 11.75
C SER A 219 19.38 67.04 11.35
N SER A 220 18.10 66.79 11.02
CA SER A 220 17.13 67.85 10.77
C SER A 220 16.97 68.76 11.98
N ARG A 221 16.84 68.17 13.17
CA ARG A 221 16.71 68.92 14.43
C ARG A 221 17.97 69.72 14.76
N GLU A 222 19.15 69.18 14.49
CA GLU A 222 20.42 69.88 14.64
C GLU A 222 20.48 71.09 13.70
N ASN A 223 20.10 70.93 12.43
CA ASN A 223 20.03 72.05 11.48
C ASN A 223 19.03 73.12 11.93
N GLU A 224 17.84 72.75 12.41
CA GLU A 224 16.88 73.70 12.97
C GLU A 224 17.45 74.47 14.17
N HIS A 225 18.23 73.80 15.02
CA HIS A 225 18.93 74.46 16.13
C HIS A 225 20.03 75.40 15.62
N CYS A 226 20.80 75.01 14.60
CA CYS A 226 21.79 75.87 13.96
C CYS A 226 21.16 77.12 13.33
N ASP A 227 20.08 76.96 12.57
CA ASP A 227 19.34 78.08 11.96
C ASP A 227 18.80 79.03 13.04
N ARG A 228 18.29 78.48 14.15
CA ARG A 228 17.82 79.29 15.28
C ARG A 228 18.94 80.06 15.96
N ILE A 229 20.11 79.45 16.12
CA ILE A 229 21.30 80.10 16.67
C ILE A 229 21.76 81.22 15.73
N GLU A 230 21.81 80.97 14.43
CA GLU A 230 22.20 81.98 13.43
C GLU A 230 21.24 83.18 13.44
N GLN A 231 19.92 82.92 13.52
CA GLN A 231 18.92 83.98 13.67
C GLN A 231 19.16 84.83 14.93
N LEU A 232 19.40 84.19 16.08
CA LEU A 232 19.68 84.92 17.33
C LEU A 232 20.99 85.71 17.27
N LEU A 233 22.01 85.20 16.58
CA LEU A 233 23.26 85.94 16.36
C LEU A 233 23.03 87.20 15.52
N ASN A 234 22.22 87.11 14.47
CA ASN A 234 21.83 88.26 13.66
C ASN A 234 21.03 89.29 14.48
N ASP A 235 20.05 88.84 15.26
CA ASP A 235 19.24 89.70 16.15
C ASP A 235 20.14 90.44 17.17
N ILE A 236 21.16 89.76 17.72
CA ILE A 236 22.14 90.37 18.65
C ILE A 236 22.96 91.45 17.94
N GLU A 237 23.41 91.22 16.70
CA GLU A 237 24.20 92.21 15.95
C GLU A 237 23.34 93.42 15.57
N ASP A 238 22.08 93.21 15.20
CA ASP A 238 21.11 94.28 14.94
C ASP A 238 20.84 95.10 16.21
N MET A 239 20.59 94.43 17.35
CA MET A 239 20.44 95.12 18.64
C MET A 239 21.69 95.91 19.01
N LYS A 240 22.88 95.36 18.80
CA LYS A 240 24.15 96.05 19.05
C LYS A 240 24.30 97.31 18.19
N LYS A 241 23.89 97.27 16.92
CA LYS A 241 23.84 98.46 16.05
C LYS A 241 22.86 99.51 16.57
N ILE A 242 21.66 99.10 16.98
CA ILE A 242 20.64 100.00 17.57
C ILE A 242 21.17 100.67 18.84
N VAL A 243 21.79 99.90 19.73
CA VAL A 243 22.39 100.43 20.97
C VAL A 243 23.49 101.45 20.66
N LEU A 244 24.39 101.14 19.71
CA LEU A 244 25.42 102.08 19.27
C LEU A 244 24.84 103.40 18.72
N ASP A 245 23.77 103.33 17.93
CA ASP A 245 23.13 104.52 17.38
C ASP A 245 22.41 105.33 18.47
N LYS A 246 21.80 104.65 19.45
CA LYS A 246 21.21 105.32 20.63
C LYS A 246 22.25 105.93 21.54
N ASP A 247 23.41 105.31 21.74
CA ASP A 247 24.51 105.89 22.51
C ASP A 247 25.06 107.17 21.84
N LYS A 248 25.16 107.19 20.50
CA LYS A 248 25.50 108.41 19.75
C LYS A 248 24.44 109.49 19.92
N GLU A 249 23.16 109.14 19.87
CA GLU A 249 22.05 110.08 20.07
C GLU A 249 22.07 110.66 21.50
N ILE A 250 22.29 109.83 22.51
CA ILE A 250 22.46 110.25 23.91
C ILE A 250 23.66 111.19 24.03
N HIS A 251 24.79 110.88 23.39
CA HIS A 251 25.96 111.76 23.39
C HIS A 251 25.64 113.14 22.80
N ASN A 252 24.98 113.17 21.63
CA ASN A 252 24.58 114.42 20.98
C ASN A 252 23.61 115.24 21.83
N LEU A 253 22.59 114.60 22.41
CA LEU A 253 21.64 115.24 23.32
C LEU A 253 22.34 115.77 24.58
N LYS A 254 23.36 115.08 25.08
CA LYS A 254 24.15 115.52 26.24
C LYS A 254 24.98 116.76 25.92
N VAL A 255 25.58 116.83 24.73
CA VAL A 255 26.29 118.03 24.24
C VAL A 255 25.30 119.20 24.08
N GLN A 256 24.14 118.96 23.48
CA GLN A 256 23.10 119.97 23.31
C GLN A 256 22.58 120.48 24.67
N LYS A 257 22.37 119.59 25.65
CA LYS A 257 21.98 119.95 27.00
C LYS A 257 22.98 120.90 27.67
N CYS A 258 24.29 120.62 27.57
CA CYS A 258 25.30 121.52 28.13
C CYS A 258 25.28 122.92 27.48
N SER A 259 25.05 122.99 26.16
CA SER A 259 24.90 124.28 25.45
C SER A 259 23.67 125.06 25.93
N ILE A 260 22.54 124.38 26.14
CA ILE A 260 21.30 125.01 26.64
C ILE A 260 21.44 125.43 28.11
N GLU A 261 22.16 124.66 28.94
CA GLU A 261 22.44 125.02 30.34
C GLU A 261 23.31 126.29 30.43
N GLU A 262 24.26 126.49 29.52
CA GLU A 262 25.03 127.73 29.40
C GLU A 262 24.18 128.93 28.92
N GLU A 263 23.24 128.72 28.00
CA GLU A 263 22.31 129.76 27.54
C GLU A 263 21.25 130.12 28.60
N ASN A 264 20.73 129.14 29.36
CA ASN A 264 19.84 129.36 30.49
C ASN A 264 20.52 130.14 31.62
N GLY A 265 21.82 129.95 31.83
CA GLY A 265 22.62 130.77 32.75
C GLY A 265 22.67 132.25 32.35
N LYS A 266 22.62 132.55 31.04
CA LYS A 266 22.62 133.92 30.48
C LYS A 266 21.23 134.55 30.45
N LEU A 267 20.18 133.76 30.18
CA LEU A 267 18.79 134.24 30.15
C LEU A 267 18.17 134.43 31.54
N LYS A 268 18.63 133.71 32.57
CA LYS A 268 18.20 133.88 33.97
C LYS A 268 18.62 135.22 34.59
N LEU A 269 19.61 135.90 34.01
CA LEU A 269 20.02 137.26 34.38
C LEU A 269 19.21 138.36 33.66
N HIS A 270 18.49 138.03 32.58
CA HIS A 270 17.78 139.00 31.74
C HIS A 270 16.25 139.00 31.91
N LEU A 271 15.67 137.98 32.55
CA LEU A 271 14.23 137.87 32.81
C LEU A 271 13.81 138.28 34.23
N GLY A 272 14.73 138.83 35.03
CA GLY A 272 14.43 139.39 36.36
C GLY A 272 13.68 140.73 36.34
N ASP A 273 13.75 141.47 35.23
CA ASP A 273 13.32 142.88 35.19
C ASP A 273 12.04 143.16 34.38
N ALA A 274 11.35 142.15 33.82
CA ALA A 274 10.27 142.40 32.85
C ALA A 274 9.00 141.53 32.95
N THR A 275 8.71 140.89 34.10
CA THR A 275 7.55 140.00 34.23
C THR A 275 6.81 140.12 35.57
N SER A 276 6.33 141.32 35.93
CA SER A 276 5.42 141.46 37.09
C SER A 276 4.00 141.93 36.77
N GLU A 277 3.61 142.18 35.51
CA GLU A 277 2.26 142.73 35.23
C GLU A 277 1.47 142.09 34.08
N LYS A 278 1.86 140.92 33.53
CA LYS A 278 1.12 140.27 32.41
C LYS A 278 0.58 138.84 32.66
N GLU A 279 0.61 138.32 33.89
CA GLU A 279 0.37 136.87 34.09
C GLU A 279 -1.05 136.44 34.52
N HIS A 280 -1.98 137.30 34.95
CA HIS A 280 -3.19 136.77 35.62
C HIS A 280 -4.37 136.37 34.71
N CYS A 281 -4.57 137.01 33.54
CA CYS A 281 -5.75 136.73 32.69
C CYS A 281 -5.47 135.90 31.42
N GLN A 282 -4.21 135.76 31.00
CA GLN A 282 -3.82 134.98 29.81
C GLN A 282 -3.65 133.47 30.13
N LEU A 283 -3.45 133.12 31.40
CA LEU A 283 -3.27 131.74 31.87
C LEU A 283 -4.58 130.91 31.85
N GLN A 284 -5.76 131.49 32.15
CA GLN A 284 -7.01 130.72 32.21
C GLN A 284 -7.55 130.29 30.84
N VAL A 285 -7.44 131.14 29.81
CA VAL A 285 -7.92 130.84 28.45
C VAL A 285 -7.00 129.81 27.76
N GLY A 286 -5.68 129.94 27.91
CA GLY A 286 -4.72 128.94 27.43
C GLY A 286 -4.92 127.58 28.12
N THR A 287 -5.17 127.57 29.43
CA THR A 287 -5.37 126.32 30.19
C THR A 287 -6.60 125.52 29.73
N LEU A 288 -7.70 126.18 29.33
CA LEU A 288 -8.91 125.50 28.87
C LEU A 288 -8.81 125.01 27.42
N GLN A 289 -8.14 125.76 26.53
CA GLN A 289 -7.89 125.32 25.15
C GLN A 289 -6.90 124.12 25.10
N GLU A 290 -5.87 124.12 25.94
CA GLU A 290 -4.94 123.01 26.10
C GLU A 290 -5.64 121.75 26.66
N LYS A 291 -6.58 121.93 27.59
CA LYS A 291 -7.42 120.83 28.13
C LYS A 291 -8.37 120.24 27.07
N LEU A 292 -8.95 121.07 26.22
CA LEU A 292 -9.80 120.58 25.13
C LEU A 292 -8.99 119.83 24.06
N ARG A 293 -7.79 120.34 23.72
CA ARG A 293 -6.89 119.67 22.77
C ARG A 293 -6.36 118.34 23.33
N SER A 294 -5.92 118.31 24.58
CA SER A 294 -5.46 117.08 25.23
C SER A 294 -6.56 116.02 25.38
N THR A 295 -7.81 116.42 25.67
CA THR A 295 -8.93 115.47 25.71
C THR A 295 -9.30 114.95 24.31
N MET A 296 -9.20 115.77 23.26
CA MET A 296 -9.38 115.35 21.87
C MET A 296 -8.28 114.38 21.42
N ASP A 297 -7.02 114.67 21.74
CA ASP A 297 -5.88 113.79 21.41
C ASP A 297 -5.97 112.44 22.16
N VAL A 298 -6.39 112.46 23.43
CA VAL A 298 -6.66 111.24 24.22
C VAL A 298 -7.83 110.46 23.64
N LEU A 299 -8.91 111.12 23.19
CA LEU A 299 -10.04 110.46 22.54
C LEU A 299 -9.62 109.78 21.22
N SER A 300 -8.84 110.47 20.39
CA SER A 300 -8.29 109.92 19.14
C SER A 300 -7.37 108.72 19.40
N SER A 301 -6.49 108.81 20.41
CA SER A 301 -5.65 107.69 20.84
C SER A 301 -6.47 106.50 21.33
N ASN A 302 -7.51 106.75 22.12
CA ASN A 302 -8.41 105.70 22.61
C ASN A 302 -9.20 105.06 21.46
N GLN A 303 -9.63 105.83 20.46
CA GLN A 303 -10.33 105.29 19.28
C GLN A 303 -9.41 104.38 18.45
N GLN A 304 -8.14 104.75 18.27
CA GLN A 304 -7.14 103.86 17.64
C GLN A 304 -6.93 102.57 18.46
N LYS A 305 -6.83 102.67 19.79
CA LYS A 305 -6.73 101.48 20.67
C LYS A 305 -7.94 100.56 20.52
N VAL A 306 -9.15 101.11 20.47
CA VAL A 306 -10.38 100.33 20.27
C VAL A 306 -10.36 99.61 18.91
N MET A 307 -9.90 100.28 17.85
CA MET A 307 -9.75 99.63 16.53
C MET A 307 -8.75 98.48 16.57
N LEU A 308 -7.56 98.68 17.15
CA LEU A 308 -6.56 97.60 17.27
C LEU A 308 -7.10 96.42 18.09
N LEU A 309 -7.75 96.68 19.23
CA LEU A 309 -8.35 95.63 20.05
C LEU A 309 -9.46 94.88 19.30
N SER A 310 -10.24 95.56 18.45
CA SER A 310 -11.26 94.91 17.61
C SER A 310 -10.65 94.00 16.54
N GLU A 311 -9.50 94.37 15.98
CA GLU A 311 -8.78 93.57 15.00
C GLU A 311 -8.11 92.35 15.65
N GLU A 312 -7.49 92.55 16.82
CA GLU A 312 -6.99 91.46 17.66
C GLU A 312 -8.11 90.49 18.06
N LEU A 313 -9.30 90.99 18.41
CA LEU A 313 -10.45 90.13 18.72
C LEU A 313 -10.94 89.36 17.49
N ALA A 314 -10.96 89.99 16.31
CA ALA A 314 -11.36 89.34 15.06
C ALA A 314 -10.36 88.24 14.65
N THR A 315 -9.06 88.51 14.74
CA THR A 315 -8.01 87.52 14.47
C THR A 315 -8.05 86.37 15.48
N ALA A 316 -8.24 86.66 16.77
CA ALA A 316 -8.43 85.64 17.81
C ALA A 316 -9.67 84.77 17.54
N SER A 317 -10.79 85.36 17.10
CA SER A 317 -11.99 84.62 16.70
C SER A 317 -11.72 83.70 15.49
N SER A 318 -11.02 84.19 14.46
CA SER A 318 -10.66 83.38 13.29
C SER A 318 -9.76 82.19 13.65
N ILE A 319 -8.76 82.40 14.52
CA ILE A 319 -7.88 81.33 15.02
C ILE A 319 -8.69 80.30 15.80
N ARG A 320 -9.60 80.73 16.67
CA ARG A 320 -10.50 79.83 17.41
C ARG A 320 -11.36 78.99 16.47
N ASP A 321 -11.98 79.60 15.46
CA ASP A 321 -12.86 78.86 14.54
C ASP A 321 -12.06 77.84 13.69
N ARG A 322 -10.83 78.20 13.28
CA ARG A 322 -9.91 77.29 12.60
C ARG A 322 -9.48 76.13 13.49
N THR A 323 -9.07 76.40 14.73
CA THR A 323 -8.69 75.35 15.69
C THR A 323 -9.84 74.42 16.04
N ILE A 324 -11.08 74.92 16.13
CA ILE A 324 -12.29 74.09 16.29
C ILE A 324 -12.48 73.18 15.07
N SER A 325 -12.34 73.70 13.85
CA SER A 325 -12.44 72.91 12.62
C SER A 325 -11.35 71.82 12.53
N ASP A 326 -10.10 72.18 12.84
CA ASP A 326 -8.97 71.24 12.83
C ASP A 326 -9.16 70.13 13.89
N LEU A 327 -9.68 70.48 15.08
CA LEU A 327 -10.05 69.52 16.11
C LEU A 327 -11.17 68.58 15.64
N HIS A 328 -12.22 69.09 14.98
CA HIS A 328 -13.28 68.27 14.42
C HIS A 328 -12.76 67.30 13.35
N LYS A 329 -11.87 67.77 12.47
CA LYS A 329 -11.23 66.93 11.46
C LYS A 329 -10.39 65.82 12.10
N SER A 330 -9.56 66.15 13.08
CA SER A 330 -8.76 65.17 13.83
C SER A 330 -9.62 64.13 14.55
N ARG A 331 -10.76 64.52 15.13
CA ARG A 331 -11.72 63.60 15.75
C ARG A 331 -12.32 62.62 14.75
N LEU A 332 -12.67 63.09 13.54
CA LEU A 332 -13.19 62.23 12.47
C LEU A 332 -12.14 61.24 11.96
N GLU A 333 -10.90 61.71 11.75
CA GLU A 333 -9.78 60.85 11.36
C GLU A 333 -9.48 59.79 12.42
N THR A 334 -9.54 60.16 13.71
CA THR A 334 -9.37 59.21 14.82
C THR A 334 -10.49 58.16 14.84
N ALA A 335 -11.74 58.55 14.58
CA ALA A 335 -12.85 57.61 14.50
C ALA A 335 -12.73 56.65 13.30
N ASP A 336 -12.29 57.15 12.13
CA ASP A 336 -12.05 56.32 10.95
C ASP A 336 -10.92 55.29 11.18
N LEU A 337 -9.83 55.72 11.84
CA LEU A 337 -8.75 54.81 12.25
C LEU A 337 -9.25 53.77 13.26
N ALA A 338 -10.08 54.16 14.24
CA ALA A 338 -10.65 53.22 15.21
C ALA A 338 -11.53 52.15 14.54
N ILE A 339 -12.32 52.53 13.53
CA ILE A 339 -13.11 51.58 12.71
C ILE A 339 -12.16 50.64 11.97
N LYS A 340 -11.14 51.15 11.28
CA LYS A 340 -10.16 50.33 10.55
C LYS A 340 -9.43 49.33 11.44
N VAL A 341 -9.03 49.75 12.65
CA VAL A 341 -8.40 48.86 13.63
C VAL A 341 -9.36 47.76 14.07
N SER A 342 -10.63 48.10 14.30
CA SER A 342 -11.67 47.13 14.66
C SER A 342 -11.93 46.13 13.53
N ASP A 343 -11.98 46.59 12.28
CA ASP A 343 -12.19 45.77 11.09
C ASP A 343 -11.04 44.77 10.87
N LEU A 344 -9.80 45.23 11.01
CA LEU A 344 -8.61 44.37 10.95
C LEU A 344 -8.57 43.36 12.11
N SER A 345 -8.95 43.77 13.32
CA SER A 345 -9.05 42.89 14.48
C SER A 345 -10.08 41.78 14.27
N LEU A 346 -11.24 42.11 13.68
CA LEU A 346 -12.27 41.14 13.34
C LEU A 346 -11.76 40.12 12.31
N ARG A 347 -11.16 40.59 11.20
CA ARG A 347 -10.61 39.69 10.16
C ARG A 347 -9.51 38.78 10.69
N TYR A 348 -8.66 39.27 11.60
CA TYR A 348 -7.67 38.45 12.26
C TYR A 348 -8.31 37.34 13.10
N LYS A 349 -9.34 37.68 13.89
CA LYS A 349 -10.09 36.70 14.70
C LYS A 349 -10.82 35.68 13.82
N GLU A 350 -11.43 36.12 12.73
CA GLU A 350 -12.07 35.25 11.73
C GLU A 350 -11.06 34.29 11.10
N GLY A 351 -9.90 34.78 10.67
CA GLY A 351 -8.83 33.95 10.13
C GLY A 351 -8.30 32.94 11.15
N LEU A 352 -8.15 33.35 12.41
CA LEU A 352 -7.78 32.44 13.50
C LEU A 352 -8.85 31.36 13.72
N GLY A 353 -10.13 31.73 13.64
CA GLY A 353 -11.26 30.81 13.73
C GLY A 353 -11.29 29.79 12.59
N GLN A 354 -11.11 30.24 11.35
CA GLN A 354 -11.01 29.37 10.17
C GLN A 354 -9.83 28.40 10.29
N TRP A 355 -8.66 28.91 10.69
CA TRP A 355 -7.49 28.07 10.91
C TRP A 355 -7.73 27.00 11.98
N TRP A 356 -8.40 27.34 13.08
CA TRP A 356 -8.76 26.36 14.11
C TRP A 356 -9.73 25.29 13.60
N GLN A 357 -10.70 25.68 12.77
CA GLN A 357 -11.62 24.75 12.10
C GLN A 357 -10.88 23.82 11.14
N GLU A 358 -10.02 24.34 10.27
CA GLU A 358 -9.19 23.53 9.36
C GLU A 358 -8.25 22.60 10.12
N LYS A 359 -7.62 23.09 11.19
CA LYS A 359 -6.75 22.27 12.04
C LYS A 359 -7.53 21.13 12.70
N THR A 360 -8.75 21.39 13.16
CA THR A 360 -9.59 20.34 13.75
C THR A 360 -10.05 19.34 12.70
N THR A 361 -10.49 19.77 11.52
CA THR A 361 -10.90 18.85 10.45
C THR A 361 -9.72 17.98 9.96
N LEU A 362 -8.54 18.56 9.81
CA LEU A 362 -7.31 17.81 9.47
C LEU A 362 -6.95 16.80 10.55
N ASN A 363 -7.05 17.16 11.83
CA ASN A 363 -6.81 16.23 12.93
C ASN A 363 -7.80 15.06 12.93
N HIS A 364 -9.11 15.30 12.73
CA HIS A 364 -10.10 14.22 12.62
C HIS A 364 -9.82 13.31 11.41
N SER A 365 -9.42 13.89 10.27
CA SER A 365 -9.02 13.13 9.08
C SER A 365 -7.79 12.26 9.34
N LEU A 366 -6.76 12.81 10.00
CA LEU A 366 -5.57 12.06 10.40
C LEU A 366 -5.92 10.93 11.36
N GLU A 367 -6.80 11.17 12.33
CA GLU A 367 -7.21 10.14 13.29
C GLU A 367 -7.99 9.00 12.58
N ALA A 368 -8.91 9.34 11.68
CA ALA A 368 -9.60 8.34 10.86
C ALA A 368 -8.62 7.50 10.02
N LYS A 369 -7.53 8.10 9.50
CA LYS A 369 -6.48 7.36 8.79
C LYS A 369 -5.65 6.48 9.72
N ARG A 370 -5.38 6.91 10.96
CA ARG A 370 -4.72 6.06 11.97
C ARG A 370 -5.57 4.85 12.30
N ASP A 371 -6.87 5.04 12.53
CA ASP A 371 -7.81 3.95 12.80
C ASP A 371 -7.88 2.97 11.63
N GLN A 372 -7.90 3.48 10.39
CA GLN A 372 -7.85 2.63 9.19
C GLN A 372 -6.58 1.77 9.14
N ILE A 373 -5.41 2.34 9.47
CA ILE A 373 -4.14 1.60 9.52
C ILE A 373 -4.18 0.53 10.61
N VAL A 374 -4.72 0.83 11.79
CA VAL A 374 -4.86 -0.14 12.89
C VAL A 374 -5.75 -1.32 12.47
N ASN A 375 -6.88 -1.04 11.81
CA ASN A 375 -7.79 -2.08 11.32
C ASN A 375 -7.12 -2.97 10.26
N LEU A 376 -6.45 -2.38 9.27
CA LEU A 376 -5.72 -3.15 8.25
C LEU A 376 -4.58 -3.98 8.87
N LYS A 377 -3.92 -3.46 9.91
CA LYS A 377 -2.89 -4.22 10.64
C LYS A 377 -3.48 -5.42 11.37
N ALA A 378 -4.65 -5.27 11.99
CA ALA A 378 -5.36 -6.37 12.66
C ALA A 378 -5.84 -7.42 11.66
N GLU A 379 -6.40 -7.00 10.51
CA GLU A 379 -6.82 -7.90 9.44
C GLU A 379 -5.63 -8.69 8.87
N LYS A 380 -4.51 -8.01 8.61
CA LYS A 380 -3.27 -8.66 8.18
C LYS A 380 -2.83 -9.73 9.17
N GLN A 381 -2.81 -9.43 10.47
CA GLN A 381 -2.43 -10.41 11.50
C GLN A 381 -3.39 -11.60 11.57
N SER A 382 -4.69 -11.38 11.39
CA SER A 382 -5.69 -12.45 11.35
C SER A 382 -5.51 -13.36 10.12
N LEU A 383 -5.23 -12.77 8.95
CA LEU A 383 -4.93 -13.52 7.72
C LEU A 383 -3.62 -14.29 7.83
N GLU A 384 -2.58 -13.71 8.43
CA GLU A 384 -1.32 -14.39 8.71
C GLU A 384 -1.52 -15.60 9.63
N GLY A 385 -2.34 -15.46 10.68
CA GLY A 385 -2.72 -16.58 11.56
C GLY A 385 -3.44 -17.69 10.80
N SER A 386 -4.46 -17.33 10.00
CA SER A 386 -5.22 -18.29 9.20
C SER A 386 -4.35 -19.02 8.17
N LEU A 387 -3.42 -18.30 7.54
CA LEU A 387 -2.45 -18.88 6.61
C LEU A 387 -1.53 -19.88 7.31
N GLN A 388 -1.09 -19.57 8.53
CA GLN A 388 -0.23 -20.46 9.31
C GLN A 388 -0.98 -21.73 9.75
N ASP A 389 -2.27 -21.61 10.10
CA ASP A 389 -3.12 -22.75 10.40
C ASP A 389 -3.31 -23.66 9.18
N GLU A 390 -3.54 -23.09 7.99
CA GLU A 390 -3.61 -23.87 6.74
C GLU A 390 -2.28 -24.55 6.40
N ARG A 391 -1.14 -23.89 6.64
CA ARG A 391 0.19 -24.51 6.49
C ARG A 391 0.36 -25.70 7.43
N TYR A 392 -0.05 -25.55 8.70
CA TYR A 392 0.01 -26.63 9.67
C TYR A 392 -0.88 -27.81 9.25
N LYS A 393 -2.12 -27.54 8.82
CA LYS A 393 -3.03 -28.57 8.29
C LYS A 393 -2.43 -29.28 7.08
N ARG A 394 -1.83 -28.54 6.15
CA ARG A 394 -1.17 -29.10 4.96
C ARG A 394 -0.01 -30.03 5.35
N GLN A 395 0.85 -29.59 6.27
CA GLN A 395 1.97 -30.40 6.76
C GLN A 395 1.50 -31.67 7.48
N ALA A 396 0.41 -31.58 8.26
CA ALA A 396 -0.18 -32.73 8.93
C ALA A 396 -0.77 -33.74 7.93
N LEU A 397 -1.45 -33.26 6.88
CA LEU A 397 -1.96 -34.11 5.80
C LEU A 397 -0.84 -34.76 5.00
N GLU A 398 0.24 -34.03 4.71
CA GLU A 398 1.41 -34.55 4.02
C GLU A 398 2.11 -35.66 4.84
N SER A 399 2.22 -35.46 6.15
CA SER A 399 2.76 -36.48 7.06
C SER A 399 1.90 -37.75 7.07
N LYS A 400 0.57 -37.62 7.09
CA LYS A 400 -0.37 -38.76 6.99
C LYS A 400 -0.27 -39.47 5.64
N LEU A 401 -0.16 -38.70 4.55
CA LEU A 401 0.00 -39.26 3.22
C LEU A 401 1.30 -40.08 3.11
N ASN A 402 2.39 -39.59 3.69
CA ASN A 402 3.66 -40.32 3.71
C ASN A 402 3.55 -41.59 4.57
N GLN A 403 2.91 -41.53 5.74
CA GLN A 403 2.64 -42.72 6.56
C GLN A 403 1.84 -43.78 5.78
N GLU A 404 0.81 -43.37 5.03
CA GLU A 404 0.00 -44.29 4.23
C GLU A 404 0.80 -44.90 3.07
N LYS A 405 1.68 -44.12 2.43
CA LYS A 405 2.59 -44.62 1.39
C LYS A 405 3.57 -45.64 1.96
N ASP A 406 4.17 -45.35 3.11
CA ASP A 406 5.11 -46.26 3.78
C ASP A 406 4.39 -47.55 4.20
N ALA A 407 3.19 -47.46 4.77
CA ALA A 407 2.36 -48.61 5.12
C ALA A 407 2.00 -49.46 3.89
N SER A 408 1.58 -48.81 2.79
CA SER A 408 1.28 -49.49 1.52
C SER A 408 2.53 -50.18 0.94
N GLN A 409 3.69 -49.53 1.03
CA GLN A 409 4.96 -50.10 0.58
C GLN A 409 5.36 -51.33 1.39
N VAL A 410 5.19 -51.29 2.72
CA VAL A 410 5.42 -52.45 3.60
C VAL A 410 4.48 -53.59 3.23
N GLN A 411 3.17 -53.34 3.10
CA GLN A 411 2.19 -54.36 2.71
C GLN A 411 2.51 -55.01 1.36
N LEU A 412 2.93 -54.23 0.36
CA LEU A 412 3.36 -54.76 -0.93
C LEU A 412 4.62 -55.64 -0.80
N SER A 413 5.55 -55.24 0.06
CA SER A 413 6.77 -56.01 0.32
C SER A 413 6.47 -57.34 1.03
N GLU A 414 5.54 -57.33 1.99
CA GLU A 414 5.05 -58.52 2.69
C GLU A 414 4.32 -59.46 1.74
N SER A 415 3.36 -58.95 0.96
CA SER A 415 2.64 -59.73 -0.07
C SER A 415 3.60 -60.36 -1.09
N ARG A 416 4.64 -59.64 -1.50
CA ARG A 416 5.68 -60.15 -2.41
C ARG A 416 6.52 -61.25 -1.74
N ARG A 417 6.83 -61.10 -0.46
CA ARG A 417 7.54 -62.10 0.33
C ARG A 417 6.70 -63.37 0.46
N GLU A 418 5.45 -63.26 0.88
CA GLU A 418 4.50 -64.38 0.97
C GLU A 418 4.35 -65.11 -0.36
N LEU A 419 4.21 -64.38 -1.47
CA LEU A 419 4.16 -64.96 -2.81
C LEU A 419 5.43 -65.79 -3.12
N ASN A 420 6.61 -65.29 -2.74
CA ASN A 420 7.86 -66.02 -2.95
C ASN A 420 7.97 -67.26 -2.06
N GLU A 421 7.53 -67.17 -0.80
CA GLU A 421 7.46 -68.31 0.12
C GLU A 421 6.52 -69.39 -0.45
N LEU A 422 5.31 -69.01 -0.88
CA LEU A 422 4.35 -69.93 -1.52
C LEU A 422 4.90 -70.55 -2.81
N LYS A 423 5.58 -69.77 -3.67
CA LYS A 423 6.26 -70.31 -4.86
C LYS A 423 7.34 -71.32 -4.49
N SER A 424 8.10 -71.06 -3.42
CA SER A 424 9.12 -71.99 -2.95
C SER A 424 8.52 -73.28 -2.39
N ALA A 425 7.45 -73.18 -1.59
CA ALA A 425 6.71 -74.32 -1.06
C ALA A 425 6.08 -75.16 -2.18
N LEU A 426 5.50 -74.51 -3.20
CA LEU A 426 4.97 -75.19 -4.38
C LEU A 426 6.05 -76.00 -5.11
N ARG A 427 7.26 -75.45 -5.27
CA ARG A 427 8.38 -76.20 -5.87
C ARG A 427 8.77 -77.41 -5.04
N VAL A 428 8.82 -77.29 -3.71
CA VAL A 428 9.12 -78.43 -2.83
C VAL A 428 8.04 -79.50 -2.96
N ALA A 429 6.76 -79.13 -2.88
CA ALA A 429 5.65 -80.07 -3.04
C ALA A 429 5.65 -80.77 -4.41
N GLN A 430 6.04 -80.05 -5.48
CA GLN A 430 6.23 -80.66 -6.81
C GLN A 430 7.35 -81.70 -6.83
N MET A 431 8.49 -81.41 -6.19
CA MET A 431 9.61 -82.34 -6.08
C MET A 431 9.25 -83.57 -5.23
N GLU A 432 8.55 -83.37 -4.12
CA GLU A 432 8.04 -84.46 -3.26
C GLU A 432 7.05 -85.35 -4.02
N LYS A 433 6.13 -84.75 -4.78
CA LYS A 433 5.19 -85.50 -5.63
C LYS A 433 5.93 -86.34 -6.67
N GLU A 434 6.98 -85.79 -7.28
CA GLU A 434 7.80 -86.52 -8.24
C GLU A 434 8.59 -87.66 -7.58
N GLN A 435 9.14 -87.43 -6.39
CA GLN A 435 9.79 -88.46 -5.58
C GLN A 435 8.81 -89.59 -5.20
N GLN A 436 7.59 -89.25 -4.78
CA GLN A 436 6.54 -90.23 -4.52
C GLN A 436 6.15 -91.01 -5.79
N ARG A 437 6.11 -90.35 -6.96
CA ARG A 437 5.84 -91.00 -8.25
C ARG A 437 6.92 -92.03 -8.60
N LEU A 438 8.19 -91.71 -8.35
CA LEU A 438 9.32 -92.64 -8.54
C LEU A 438 9.26 -93.80 -7.54
N ALA A 439 9.09 -93.52 -6.25
CA ALA A 439 8.96 -94.55 -5.22
C ALA A 439 7.79 -95.52 -5.50
N ARG A 440 6.66 -94.99 -6.00
CA ARG A 440 5.52 -95.81 -6.42
C ARG A 440 5.87 -96.73 -7.60
N GLN A 441 6.67 -96.26 -8.57
CA GLN A 441 7.14 -97.10 -9.68
C GLN A 441 8.08 -98.21 -9.19
N ASP A 442 9.03 -97.88 -8.32
CA ASP A 442 9.95 -98.87 -7.74
C ASP A 442 9.19 -99.94 -6.96
N LEU A 443 8.18 -99.53 -6.17
CA LEU A 443 7.31 -100.46 -5.46
C LEU A 443 6.52 -101.35 -6.43
N MET A 444 5.97 -100.80 -7.51
CA MET A 444 5.28 -101.58 -8.55
C MET A 444 6.20 -102.61 -9.21
N LEU A 445 7.47 -102.26 -9.47
CA LEU A 445 8.47 -103.19 -10.00
C LEU A 445 8.80 -104.29 -8.98
N TYR A 446 8.89 -103.94 -7.70
CA TYR A 446 9.10 -104.91 -6.63
C TYR A 446 7.93 -105.88 -6.48
N VAL A 447 6.69 -105.37 -6.52
CA VAL A 447 5.46 -106.19 -6.50
C VAL A 447 5.47 -107.15 -7.67
N ARG A 448 5.72 -106.70 -8.91
CA ARG A 448 5.85 -107.59 -10.07
C ARG A 448 6.90 -108.69 -9.88
N ARG A 449 8.05 -108.36 -9.30
CA ARG A 449 9.10 -109.35 -9.00
C ARG A 449 8.65 -110.36 -7.94
N LEU A 450 7.86 -109.95 -6.96
CA LEU A 450 7.26 -110.85 -5.99
C LEU A 450 6.17 -111.73 -6.64
N GLU A 451 5.32 -111.16 -7.49
CA GLU A 451 4.33 -111.89 -8.29
C GLU A 451 5.02 -112.95 -9.15
N GLU A 452 6.06 -112.62 -9.91
CA GLU A 452 6.84 -113.60 -10.68
C GLU A 452 7.46 -114.72 -9.81
N ARG A 453 7.84 -114.41 -8.56
CA ARG A 453 8.35 -115.41 -7.62
C ARG A 453 7.22 -116.30 -7.10
N LEU A 454 6.06 -115.72 -6.80
CA LEU A 454 4.87 -116.46 -6.38
C LEU A 454 4.31 -117.32 -7.52
N ASP A 455 4.30 -116.83 -8.75
CA ASP A 455 3.92 -117.60 -9.94
C ASP A 455 4.88 -118.76 -10.18
N LYS A 456 6.20 -118.57 -9.98
CA LYS A 456 7.16 -119.69 -10.03
C LYS A 456 6.91 -120.73 -8.94
N LEU A 457 6.64 -120.31 -7.71
CA LEU A 457 6.29 -121.21 -6.61
C LEU A 457 4.94 -121.90 -6.85
N ALA A 458 3.97 -121.19 -7.44
CA ALA A 458 2.69 -121.72 -7.84
C ALA A 458 2.89 -122.74 -8.97
N ASP A 459 3.67 -122.46 -10.00
CA ASP A 459 4.02 -123.40 -11.08
C ASP A 459 4.74 -124.64 -10.55
N GLU A 460 5.60 -124.50 -9.54
CA GLU A 460 6.22 -125.62 -8.82
C GLU A 460 5.17 -126.44 -8.06
N LYS A 461 4.26 -125.79 -7.34
CA LYS A 461 3.16 -126.43 -6.61
C LYS A 461 2.10 -127.04 -7.55
N TRP A 462 1.82 -126.43 -8.70
CA TRP A 462 0.94 -126.93 -9.75
C TRP A 462 1.60 -128.08 -10.52
N LYS A 463 2.93 -128.13 -10.61
CA LYS A 463 3.67 -129.31 -11.08
C LYS A 463 3.62 -130.46 -10.07
N GLU A 464 3.54 -130.15 -8.77
CA GLU A 464 3.26 -131.13 -7.71
C GLU A 464 1.79 -131.58 -7.70
N ASP A 465 0.82 -130.66 -7.81
CA ASP A 465 -0.62 -130.95 -7.81
C ASP A 465 -1.09 -131.62 -9.14
N LYS A 466 -0.40 -131.42 -10.28
CA LYS A 466 -0.64 -132.18 -11.53
C LYS A 466 -0.30 -133.68 -11.43
N MET A 467 0.35 -134.11 -10.36
CA MET A 467 0.64 -135.53 -10.11
C MET A 467 -0.44 -136.23 -9.26
N LEU A 468 -1.53 -135.54 -8.86
CA LEU A 468 -2.58 -136.11 -8.00
C LEU A 468 -4.01 -135.62 -8.40
N GLU A 469 -4.48 -136.13 -9.55
CA GLU A 469 -5.83 -136.62 -9.97
C GLU A 469 -7.20 -136.03 -9.45
N GLU A 470 -8.14 -135.97 -10.42
CA GLU A 470 -9.63 -136.02 -10.47
C GLU A 470 -10.60 -135.46 -9.37
N GLU A 471 -11.62 -134.72 -9.85
CA GLU A 471 -12.91 -134.17 -9.30
C GLU A 471 -13.85 -135.18 -8.55
N PRO A 472 -15.05 -134.86 -7.95
CA PRO A 472 -15.80 -133.60 -7.72
C PRO A 472 -16.53 -133.46 -6.32
N THR A 473 -17.40 -132.43 -6.18
CA THR A 473 -18.64 -132.29 -5.35
C THR A 473 -18.66 -131.79 -3.88
N GLY A 474 -19.61 -130.85 -3.64
CA GLY A 474 -20.30 -130.56 -2.35
C GLY A 474 -19.57 -129.57 -1.42
N GLY A 475 -20.13 -128.50 -0.87
CA GLY A 475 -21.50 -128.22 -0.46
C GLY A 475 -21.50 -127.78 1.01
N LEU A 476 -21.65 -126.46 1.24
CA LEU A 476 -22.23 -125.80 2.42
C LEU A 476 -21.48 -125.75 3.79
N SER A 477 -21.41 -124.51 4.29
CA SER A 477 -21.71 -124.05 5.68
C SER A 477 -20.61 -123.92 6.76
N GLN A 478 -20.42 -122.64 7.13
CA GLN A 478 -20.54 -122.04 8.48
C GLN A 478 -19.36 -121.96 9.48
N SER A 479 -19.36 -120.78 10.13
CA SER A 479 -18.76 -120.37 11.43
C SER A 479 -17.27 -119.98 11.40
N SER A 480 -16.77 -118.94 12.09
CA SER A 480 -17.33 -117.77 12.80
C SER A 480 -16.12 -116.91 13.25
N SER A 481 -16.14 -115.61 12.92
CA SER A 481 -15.73 -114.36 13.64
C SER A 481 -15.09 -114.43 15.07
N PRO A 482 -14.55 -113.33 15.71
CA PRO A 482 -14.40 -111.90 15.30
C PRO A 482 -13.11 -111.13 15.76
N ALA A 483 -13.07 -109.84 15.36
CA ALA A 483 -12.54 -108.63 16.06
C ALA A 483 -11.00 -108.37 16.05
N ALA A 484 -10.46 -107.14 15.92
CA ALA A 484 -11.00 -105.78 16.06
C ALA A 484 -10.02 -104.69 15.52
N LEU A 485 -10.58 -103.51 15.17
CA LEU A 485 -10.05 -102.11 15.26
C LEU A 485 -8.97 -101.63 14.26
N SER A 486 -9.25 -100.64 13.39
CA SER A 486 -9.27 -99.15 13.57
C SER A 486 -7.96 -98.55 13.02
N ASP A 487 -7.82 -97.41 12.34
CA ASP A 487 -8.63 -96.22 12.05
C ASP A 487 -7.97 -95.43 10.89
N SER A 488 -8.71 -94.44 10.40
CA SER A 488 -8.28 -93.13 9.89
C SER A 488 -8.34 -92.87 8.38
N GLU A 489 -9.29 -91.99 8.07
CA GLU A 489 -9.83 -91.60 6.78
C GLU A 489 -9.13 -90.39 6.15
N GLU A 490 -9.27 -90.37 4.84
CA GLU A 490 -8.93 -89.36 3.85
C GLU A 490 -10.24 -88.65 3.46
N GLU A 491 -10.26 -87.32 3.28
CA GLU A 491 -10.95 -86.63 2.16
C GLU A 491 -11.01 -85.09 2.31
N SER A 492 -10.94 -84.42 1.16
CA SER A 492 -11.57 -83.11 0.84
C SER A 492 -12.61 -83.39 -0.27
N PRO A 493 -13.48 -82.47 -0.79
CA PRO A 493 -13.48 -81.00 -0.68
C PRO A 493 -14.91 -80.33 -0.68
N GLU A 494 -14.93 -79.00 -0.90
CA GLU A 494 -15.93 -78.18 -1.63
C GLU A 494 -16.85 -77.12 -0.94
N MET A 495 -17.08 -76.06 -1.74
CA MET A 495 -17.65 -74.72 -1.49
C MET A 495 -19.17 -74.65 -1.21
N GLN A 496 -19.64 -73.60 -0.50
CA GLN A 496 -20.48 -72.50 -1.06
C GLN A 496 -21.05 -71.51 0.01
N ARG A 497 -20.89 -70.21 -0.29
CA ARG A 497 -21.72 -68.99 -0.06
C ARG A 497 -22.50 -68.72 1.26
N LEU A 498 -22.12 -67.59 1.91
CA LEU A 498 -22.88 -66.36 2.40
C LEU A 498 -24.43 -66.37 2.54
N PRO A 499 -25.11 -65.43 3.28
CA PRO A 499 -24.66 -64.36 4.22
C PRO A 499 -25.54 -64.14 5.51
N ASN A 500 -25.12 -63.14 6.32
CA ASN A 500 -25.93 -62.08 6.97
C ASN A 500 -26.38 -62.15 8.45
N GLN A 501 -26.14 -60.99 9.10
CA GLN A 501 -26.93 -60.24 10.09
C GLN A 501 -26.71 -60.39 11.62
N LEU A 502 -26.25 -59.25 12.17
CA LEU A 502 -26.75 -58.48 13.32
C LEU A 502 -26.70 -59.07 14.74
N GLY A 503 -26.13 -58.28 15.65
CA GLY A 503 -26.32 -58.44 17.10
C GLY A 503 -25.36 -57.60 17.92
N ALA A 504 -25.71 -56.32 18.13
CA ALA A 504 -25.04 -55.43 19.07
C ALA A 504 -25.28 -55.86 20.53
N CYS A 505 -24.31 -55.60 21.42
CA CYS A 505 -24.61 -55.21 22.81
C CYS A 505 -23.45 -54.41 23.42
N ARG A 506 -23.84 -53.48 24.28
CA ARG A 506 -23.14 -52.28 24.73
C ARG A 506 -22.76 -52.40 26.22
N ILE A 507 -21.70 -51.69 26.59
CA ILE A 507 -21.44 -51.01 27.88
C ILE A 507 -21.08 -51.88 29.09
N SER A 508 -19.89 -51.61 29.65
CA SER A 508 -19.74 -51.19 31.05
C SER A 508 -18.42 -50.42 31.22
N ASP A 509 -18.56 -49.13 31.49
CA ASP A 509 -17.54 -48.26 32.06
C ASP A 509 -17.37 -48.60 33.56
N GLN A 510 -16.13 -48.68 34.04
CA GLN A 510 -15.83 -48.34 35.42
C GLN A 510 -14.39 -47.83 35.59
N GLN A 511 -14.33 -46.63 36.13
CA GLN A 511 -13.17 -45.80 36.44
C GLN A 511 -12.47 -46.26 37.73
N CYS A 512 -11.15 -46.04 37.81
CA CYS A 512 -10.41 -45.67 39.03
C CYS A 512 -9.14 -44.92 38.58
N SER A 513 -9.08 -43.60 38.74
CA SER A 513 -8.52 -42.84 39.88
C SER A 513 -6.99 -43.00 39.99
N SER A 514 -6.22 -41.94 39.71
CA SER A 514 -5.52 -41.05 40.67
C SER A 514 -4.60 -40.15 39.82
N THR A 515 -4.34 -38.86 40.02
CA THR A 515 -4.26 -38.03 41.25
C THR A 515 -4.41 -36.54 40.90
N GLN A 516 -4.92 -35.77 41.85
CA GLN A 516 -5.17 -34.31 41.83
C GLN A 516 -3.97 -33.47 42.34
N PHE A 517 -3.73 -32.33 41.67
CA PHE A 517 -3.41 -30.95 42.16
C PHE A 517 -2.19 -30.67 43.07
N PRO A 518 -1.60 -29.43 43.10
CA PRO A 518 -2.27 -28.14 42.89
C PRO A 518 -1.63 -27.12 41.94
N LYS A 519 -2.50 -26.20 41.51
CA LYS A 519 -2.20 -24.91 40.89
C LYS A 519 -1.48 -24.01 41.88
N GLU A 520 -0.40 -23.39 41.43
CA GLU A 520 0.17 -22.20 42.07
C GLU A 520 0.10 -21.03 41.08
N LEU A 521 -0.52 -19.94 41.54
CA LEU A 521 -0.63 -18.66 40.85
C LEU A 521 0.72 -17.96 40.87
N GLN A 522 1.41 -17.85 39.73
CA GLN A 522 2.45 -16.85 39.56
C GLN A 522 1.92 -15.68 38.72
N LYS A 523 1.57 -14.64 39.46
CA LYS A 523 1.29 -13.29 39.03
C LYS A 523 2.59 -12.70 38.47
N VAL A 524 2.70 -12.58 37.15
CA VAL A 524 3.81 -11.85 36.52
C VAL A 524 3.58 -10.36 36.77
N VAL A 525 4.43 -9.78 37.62
CA VAL A 525 4.56 -8.33 37.78
C VAL A 525 5.36 -7.82 36.59
N ILE A 526 4.68 -7.21 35.62
CA ILE A 526 5.35 -6.36 34.62
C ILE A 526 5.34 -4.94 35.18
N ASN A 527 6.54 -4.40 35.38
CA ASN A 527 6.83 -3.03 35.74
C ASN A 527 6.03 -2.05 34.85
N GLN A 528 5.27 -1.17 35.49
CA GLN A 528 4.74 0.04 34.87
C GLN A 528 5.90 0.98 34.52
N PRO A 529 5.90 1.64 33.35
CA PRO A 529 6.67 2.87 33.18
C PRO A 529 5.99 4.00 33.98
N ALA A 530 6.81 4.86 34.57
CA ALA A 530 6.37 5.97 35.42
C ALA A 530 5.43 6.94 34.68
N PRO A 531 4.39 7.49 35.34
CA PRO A 531 3.70 8.65 34.83
C PRO A 531 4.59 9.88 35.02
N ILE A 532 5.11 10.43 33.93
CA ILE A 532 5.59 11.82 33.91
C ILE A 532 4.32 12.69 33.86
N ALA A 533 3.78 13.02 35.03
CA ALA A 533 2.85 14.10 35.20
C ALA A 533 3.58 15.26 35.86
N CYS A 534 3.84 16.28 35.06
CA CYS A 534 4.46 17.53 35.44
C CYS A 534 3.71 18.18 36.62
N GLN A 535 4.43 18.46 37.69
CA GLN A 535 4.05 19.51 38.62
C GLN A 535 4.25 20.85 37.91
N LEU A 536 3.17 21.44 37.42
CA LEU A 536 3.13 22.87 37.14
C LEU A 536 2.30 23.51 38.26
N GLN A 537 2.99 24.24 39.13
CA GLN A 537 2.38 25.25 40.00
C GLN A 537 1.58 26.24 39.14
N PRO A 538 0.39 26.69 39.58
CA PRO A 538 -0.16 27.94 39.09
C PRO A 538 0.62 29.09 39.75
N LEU A 539 1.38 29.85 38.96
CA LEU A 539 1.80 31.21 39.31
C LEU A 539 0.71 32.19 38.80
N PRO A 540 0.59 33.37 39.44
CA PRO A 540 -0.69 34.02 39.73
C PRO A 540 -1.29 34.77 38.54
N GLU A 541 -2.61 34.97 38.64
CA GLU A 541 -3.42 35.86 37.83
C GLU A 541 -2.82 37.27 37.78
N ASP A 542 -2.50 37.75 36.58
CA ASP A 542 -2.35 39.17 36.32
C ASP A 542 -3.75 39.80 36.16
N SER A 543 -4.06 40.70 37.09
CA SER A 543 -5.24 41.57 37.07
C SER A 543 -5.38 42.33 35.75
N PRO A 544 -6.61 42.48 35.21
CA PRO A 544 -6.90 43.39 34.12
C PRO A 544 -7.30 44.74 34.69
N ASP A 545 -6.35 45.53 35.19
CA ASP A 545 -6.56 46.94 35.52
C ASP A 545 -5.25 47.72 35.27
N SER A 546 -4.95 47.94 34.00
CA SER A 546 -4.09 49.05 33.57
C SER A 546 -4.26 49.27 32.07
N TRP A 547 -5.34 49.95 31.70
CA TRP A 547 -5.42 50.87 30.56
C TRP A 547 -6.54 51.88 30.83
#